data_AF-A0A940HS21-F1
#
_entry.id   AF-A0A940HS21-F1
#
_cell.length_a   1.000
_cell.length_b   1.000
_cell.length_c   1.000
_cell.angle_alpha   90.00
_cell.angle_beta   90.00
_cell.angle_gamma   90.00
#
_symmetry.space_group_name_H-M   'P 1'
#
loop_
_entity.id
_entity.type
_entity.pdbx_description
1 polymer ?
#
loop_
_entity_poly.entity_id
_entity_poly.type
_entity_poly.pdbx_seq_one_letter_code
_entity_poly.pdbx_strand_id
1 'polypeptide(L)' 'SPRTVIIWAENYLLFNDLEYSFKLSFLNRCDELERSIVHEYYQRAFGIDMSDAKVINVRE' A
#
# COMPACT_ATOMS: atom_id res chain seq x y z
N SER A 1 9.41 9.39 5.32
CA SER A 1 10.65 9.29 6.14
C SER A 1 11.37 7.99 5.78
N PRO A 2 12.72 7.93 5.81
CA PRO A 2 13.47 6.67 5.62
C PRO A 2 13.00 5.54 6.55
N ARG A 3 12.59 5.88 7.79
CA ARG A 3 12.00 4.92 8.74
C ARG A 3 10.74 4.26 8.19
N THR A 4 9.87 5.00 7.51
CA THR A 4 8.64 4.47 6.90
C THR A 4 8.95 3.45 5.81
N VAL A 5 10.01 3.68 5.03
CA VAL A 5 10.44 2.77 3.97
C VAL A 5 10.97 1.45 4.54
N ILE A 6 11.73 1.51 5.64
CA ILE A 6 12.19 0.31 6.35
C ILE A 6 11.00 -0.50 6.88
N ILE A 7 10.04 0.17 7.55
CA ILE A 7 8.82 -0.47 8.05
C ILE A 7 8.02 -1.11 6.91
N TRP A 8 7.94 -0.46 5.75
CA TRP A 8 7.30 -1.03 4.57
C TRP A 8 8.00 -2.31 4.08
N ALA A 9 9.33 -2.31 4.01
CA ALA A 9 10.07 -3.50 3.64
C ALA A 9 9.86 -4.64 4.64
N GLU A 10 9.86 -4.35 5.95
CA GLU A 10 9.57 -5.34 7.00
C GLU A 10 8.14 -5.91 6.86
N ASN A 11 7.14 -5.05 6.66
CA ASN A 11 5.76 -5.48 6.41
C ASN A 11 5.64 -6.34 5.15
N TYR A 12 6.35 -5.98 4.07
CA TYR A 12 6.36 -6.78 2.85
C TYR A 12 6.96 -8.17 3.09
N LEU A 13 8.04 -8.28 3.87
CA LEU A 13 8.63 -9.58 4.23
C LEU A 13 7.68 -10.45 5.08
N LEU A 14 6.82 -9.84 5.89
CA LEU A 14 5.87 -10.55 6.75
C LEU A 14 4.61 -11.02 5.99
N PHE A 15 4.03 -10.15 5.16
CA PHE A 15 2.76 -10.42 4.49
C PHE A 15 2.93 -10.94 3.06
N ASN A 16 4.09 -10.70 2.44
CA ASN A 16 4.38 -10.99 1.04
C ASN A 16 3.34 -10.37 0.08
N ASP A 17 2.74 -9.25 0.49
CA ASP A 17 1.75 -8.47 -0.27
C ASP A 17 2.22 -7.01 -0.33
N LEU A 18 2.58 -6.57 -1.54
CA LEU A 18 3.12 -5.23 -1.79
C LEU A 18 2.09 -4.13 -1.56
N GLU A 19 0.83 -4.37 -1.94
CA GLU A 19 -0.25 -3.38 -1.83
C GLU A 19 -0.66 -3.21 -0.36
N TYR A 20 -0.87 -4.34 0.33
CA TYR A 20 -1.27 -4.34 1.73
C TYR A 20 -0.18 -3.74 2.63
N SER A 21 1.09 -4.15 2.43
CA SER A 21 2.22 -3.59 3.18
C SER A 21 2.39 -2.08 2.92
N PHE A 22 2.14 -1.61 1.70
CA PHE A 22 2.19 -0.19 1.39
C PHE A 22 1.05 0.58 2.07
N LYS A 23 -0.18 0.05 2.03
CA LYS A 23 -1.35 0.63 2.73
C LYS A 23 -1.08 0.80 4.22
N LEU A 24 -0.54 -0.23 4.86
CA LEU A 24 -0.21 -0.24 6.28
C LEU A 24 0.84 0.83 6.64
N SER A 25 1.86 1.01 5.79
CA SER A 25 2.97 1.93 6.04
C SER A 25 2.69 3.38 5.68
N PHE A 26 1.92 3.64 4.63
CA PHE A 26 1.74 4.97 4.05
C PHE A 26 0.31 5.51 4.19
N LEU A 27 -0.72 4.71 3.84
CA LEU A 27 -2.10 5.20 3.77
C LEU A 27 -2.76 5.34 5.14
N ASN A 28 -2.42 4.48 6.12
CA ASN A 28 -2.95 4.59 7.48
C ASN A 28 -2.58 5.87 8.22
N ARG A 29 -1.58 6.62 7.73
CA ARG A 29 -1.14 7.90 8.32
C ARG A 29 -1.41 9.11 7.42
N CYS A 30 -2.08 8.90 6.29
CA CYS A 30 -2.33 9.95 5.30
C CYS A 30 -3.71 10.55 5.50
N ASP A 31 -3.82 11.87 5.42
CA ASP A 31 -5.12 12.54 5.39
C ASP A 31 -5.91 12.12 4.14
N GLU A 32 -7.24 12.11 4.23
CA GLU A 32 -8.08 11.59 3.15
C GLU A 32 -7.88 12.33 1.82
N LEU A 33 -7.59 13.63 1.89
CA LEU A 33 -7.32 14.48 0.74
C LEU A 33 -6.04 14.08 -0.01
N GLU A 34 -5.08 13.48 0.68
CA GLU A 34 -3.79 13.07 0.12
C GLU A 34 -3.81 11.65 -0.44
N ARG A 35 -4.81 10.84 -0.11
CA ARG A 35 -4.90 9.43 -0.54
C ARG A 35 -4.92 9.27 -2.06
N SER A 36 -5.62 10.16 -2.77
CA SER A 36 -5.69 10.14 -4.24
C SER A 36 -4.31 10.34 -4.87
N ILE A 37 -3.53 11.27 -4.33
CA ILE A 37 -2.16 11.56 -4.78
C ILE A 37 -1.24 10.36 -4.49
N VAL A 38 -1.37 9.77 -3.30
CA VAL A 38 -0.59 8.58 -2.93
C VAL A 38 -0.93 7.37 -3.83
N HIS A 39 -2.20 7.16 -4.16
CA HIS A 39 -2.63 6.13 -5.11
C HIS A 39 -2.05 6.36 -6.49
N GLU A 40 -2.06 7.59 -6.98
CA GLU A 40 -1.46 7.94 -8.28
C GLU A 40 0.04 7.65 -8.29
N TYR A 41 0.76 7.99 -7.22
CA TYR A 41 2.19 7.67 -7.11
C TYR A 41 2.45 6.17 -7.08
N TYR A 42 1.63 5.39 -6.36
CA TYR A 42 1.73 3.95 -6.36
C TYR A 42 1.49 3.36 -7.76
N GLN A 43 0.45 3.82 -8.46
CA GLN A 43 0.15 3.39 -9.82
C GLN A 43 1.28 3.75 -10.79
N ARG A 44 1.85 4.95 -10.71
CA ARG A 44 2.98 5.36 -11.56
C ARG A 44 4.24 4.55 -11.29
N ALA A 45 4.50 4.18 -10.04
CA ALA A 45 5.70 3.44 -9.65
C ALA A 45 5.61 1.94 -9.96
N PHE A 46 4.44 1.33 -9.79
CA PHE A 46 4.26 -0.13 -9.88
C PHE A 46 3.37 -0.58 -11.04
N GLY A 47 2.65 0.33 -11.70
CA GLY A 47 1.68 -0.01 -12.73
C GLY A 47 0.42 -0.71 -12.18
N ILE A 48 0.19 -0.66 -10.87
CA ILE A 48 -0.91 -1.35 -10.19
C ILE A 48 -1.91 -0.31 -9.71
N ASP A 49 -3.17 -0.51 -10.07
CA ASP A 49 -4.28 0.31 -9.58
C ASP A 49 -4.73 -0.18 -8.19
N MET A 50 -4.63 0.69 -7.19
CA MET A 50 -5.14 0.47 -5.83
C MET A 50 -6.64 0.79 -5.77
N SER A 51 -7.46 0.08 -6.53
CA SER A 51 -8.91 0.20 -6.41
C SER A 51 -9.36 -0.50 -5.13
N ASP A 52 -10.27 0.10 -4.35
CA ASP A 52 -10.80 -0.41 -3.06
C ASP A 52 -11.42 -1.84 -3.10
N ALA A 53 -11.41 -2.52 -4.25
CA ALA A 53 -12.05 -3.80 -4.46
C ALA A 53 -11.13 -4.82 -5.14
N LYS A 54 -10.01 -5.17 -4.51
CA LYS A 54 -9.58 -6.57 -4.55
C LYS A 54 -10.16 -7.25 -3.32
N VAL A 55 -11.46 -7.56 -3.39
CA VAL A 55 -12.06 -8.57 -2.50
C VAL A 55 -11.37 -9.88 -2.84
N ILE A 56 -10.24 -10.15 -2.19
CA ILE A 56 -9.68 -11.48 -2.14
C ILE A 56 -10.66 -12.30 -1.32
N ASN A 57 -11.60 -12.94 -2.02
CA ASN A 57 -12.28 -14.09 -1.48
C ASN A 57 -11.18 -15.05 -1.05
N VAL A 58 -10.94 -15.15 0.25
CA VAL A 58 -10.14 -16.23 0.83
C VAL A 58 -10.93 -17.50 0.55
N ARG A 59 -10.66 -18.09 -0.61
CA ARG A 59 -10.96 -19.48 -0.93
C ARG A 59 -9.65 -20.22 -0.79
N GLU A 60 -9.35 -20.71 0.41
CA GLU A 60 -9.45 -22.13 0.77
C GLU A 60 -9.28 -22.29 2.29
#